data_AF-A0A0K8TQ67-F1
#
_entry.id   AF-A0A0K8TQ67-F1
#
_cell.length_a   1.000
_cell.length_b   1.000
_cell.length_c   1.000
_cell.angle_alpha   90.00
_cell.angle_beta   90.00
_cell.angle_gamma   90.00
#
_symmetry.space_group_name_H-M   'P 1'
#
loop_
_entity.id
_entity.type
_entity.pdbx_description
1 polymer ?
#
loop_
_entity_poly.entity_id
_entity_poly.type
_entity_poly.pdbx_seq_one_letter_code
_entity_poly.pdbx_strand_id
1 'polypeptide(L)'
;MLVRFAVKTGIAAAAFYEIKHLGVWGSSYQTEKLSKEICGLTSPYVAKVKKTLDMPLLPKTGEMRFLAKHYYNAGVKNTVHFVYMLPCYAGQMMKKAKDAITQSTEPKANNPK
;
A
#
# COMPACT_ATOMS: atom_id res chain seq x y z
N MET A 1 -6.94 24.16 -6.32
CA MET A 1 -6.34 22.80 -6.31
C MET A 1 -4.99 22.75 -5.59
N LEU A 2 -4.06 23.70 -5.85
CA LEU A 2 -2.72 23.73 -5.24
C LEU A 2 -2.71 23.83 -3.70
N VAL A 3 -3.59 24.64 -3.09
CA VAL A 3 -3.66 24.77 -1.62
C VAL A 3 -4.07 23.45 -0.95
N ARG A 4 -5.04 22.72 -1.52
CA ARG A 4 -5.45 21.41 -0.99
C ARG A 4 -4.34 20.36 -1.14
N PHE A 5 -3.55 20.45 -2.21
CA PHE A 5 -2.39 19.60 -2.41
C PHE A 5 -1.31 19.92 -1.36
N ALA A 6 -0.95 21.19 -1.17
CA ALA A 6 0.02 21.64 -0.17
C ALA A 6 -0.36 21.24 1.26
N VAL A 7 -1.64 21.35 1.62
CA VAL A 7 -2.14 20.91 2.94
C VAL A 7 -2.00 19.40 3.08
N LYS A 8 -2.39 18.62 2.06
CA LYS A 8 -2.28 17.16 2.10
C LYS A 8 -0.83 16.68 2.13
N THR A 9 0.06 17.31 1.37
CA THR A 9 1.49 16.99 1.40
C THR A 9 2.14 17.41 2.71
N GLY A 10 1.72 18.54 3.30
CA GLY A 10 2.17 18.97 4.63
C GLY A 10 1.79 17.96 5.72
N ILE A 11 0.54 17.48 5.72
CA ILE A 11 0.08 16.44 6.66
C ILE A 11 0.86 15.14 6.44
N ALA A 12 1.06 14.72 5.19
CA ALA A 12 1.84 13.52 4.88
C ALA A 12 3.30 13.67 5.34
N ALA A 13 3.93 14.81 5.09
CA ALA A 13 5.32 15.08 5.50
C ALA A 13 5.47 15.09 7.03
N ALA A 14 4.51 15.69 7.75
CA ALA A 14 4.50 15.67 9.22
C ALA A 14 4.36 14.24 9.75
N ALA A 15 3.45 13.43 9.19
CA ALA A 15 3.31 12.03 9.55
C ALA A 15 4.60 11.23 9.26
N PHE A 16 5.25 11.48 8.12
CA PHE A 16 6.54 10.87 7.79
C PHE A 16 7.65 11.25 8.77
N TYR A 17 7.68 12.50 9.22
CA TYR A 17 8.67 12.98 10.18
C TYR A 17 8.48 12.31 11.55
N GLU A 18 7.24 12.19 12.01
CA GLU A 18 6.90 11.46 13.23
C GLU A 18 7.24 9.97 13.14
N ILE A 19 6.93 9.32 12.02
CA ILE A 19 7.28 7.91 11.77
C ILE A 19 8.81 7.71 11.80
N LYS A 20 9.57 8.67 11.29
CA LYS A 20 11.03 8.66 11.36
C LYS A 20 11.52 8.84 12.80
N HIS A 21 10.92 9.76 13.56
CA HIS A 21 11.27 10.03 14.95
C HIS A 21 10.93 8.86 15.89
N LEU A 22 9.85 8.13 15.60
CA LEU A 22 9.49 6.89 16.29
C LEU A 22 10.49 5.75 16.07
N GLY A 23 11.49 5.93 15.20
CA GLY A 23 12.54 4.95 14.99
C GLY A 23 12.14 3.80 14.08
N VAL A 24 11.00 3.90 13.38
CA VAL A 24 10.57 2.90 12.37
C VAL A 24 11.60 2.76 11.24
N TRP A 25 12.26 3.88 10.90
CA TRP A 25 13.37 3.95 9.93
C TRP A 25 14.67 4.46 10.58
N GLY A 26 14.76 4.34 11.90
CA GLY A 26 15.90 4.78 12.71
C GLY A 26 17.03 3.75 12.73
N SER A 27 17.90 3.82 13.74
CA SER A 27 18.93 2.79 13.92
C SER A 27 18.29 1.46 14.32
N SER A 28 18.97 0.34 14.00
CA SER A 28 18.51 -1.02 14.31
C SER A 28 18.09 -1.19 15.77
N TYR A 29 18.77 -0.49 16.68
CA TYR A 29 18.49 -0.47 18.12
C TYR A 29 17.15 0.21 18.45
N GLN A 30 16.85 1.35 17.83
CA GLN A 30 15.59 2.07 18.06
C GLN A 30 14.40 1.30 17.51
N THR A 31 14.54 0.71 16.32
CA THR A 31 13.50 -0.13 15.71
C THR A 31 13.25 -1.40 16.53
N GLU A 32 14.30 -2.02 17.08
CA GLU A 32 14.15 -3.21 17.95
C GLU A 32 13.40 -2.87 19.25
N LYS A 33 13.73 -1.72 19.88
CA LYS A 33 13.04 -1.24 21.08
C LYS A 33 11.55 -0.99 20.82
N LEU A 34 11.24 -0.26 19.74
CA LEU A 34 9.86 0.00 19.33
C LEU A 34 9.10 -1.30 19.01
N SER A 35 9.74 -2.24 18.30
CA SER A 35 9.15 -3.53 17.95
C SER A 35 8.80 -4.35 19.19
N LYS A 36 9.70 -4.40 20.19
CA LYS A 36 9.44 -5.08 21.47
C LYS A 36 8.29 -4.45 22.24
N GLU A 37 8.21 -3.12 22.25
CA GLU A 37 7.17 -2.36 22.95
C GLU A 37 5.79 -2.57 22.30
N ILE A 38 5.72 -2.50 20.96
CA ILE A 38 4.52 -2.82 20.19
C ILE A 38 4.13 -4.28 20.36
N CYS A 39 5.08 -5.22 20.29
CA CYS A 39 4.81 -6.63 20.51
C CYS A 39 4.28 -6.88 21.93
N GLY A 40 4.81 -6.19 22.94
CA GLY A 40 4.31 -6.25 24.32
C GLY A 40 2.85 -5.80 24.44
N LEU A 41 2.50 -4.67 23.81
CA LEU A 41 1.14 -4.14 23.80
C LEU A 41 0.15 -5.01 22.99
N THR A 42 0.63 -5.63 21.92
CA THR A 42 -0.21 -6.42 21.00
C THR A 42 -0.31 -7.90 21.43
N SER A 43 0.63 -8.38 22.26
CA SER A 43 0.69 -9.76 22.78
C SER A 43 -0.65 -10.32 23.32
N PRO A 44 -1.40 -9.62 24.18
CA PRO A 44 -2.68 -10.15 24.69
C PRO A 44 -3.75 -10.29 23.59
N TYR A 45 -3.72 -9.44 22.57
CA TYR A 45 -4.66 -9.49 21.45
C TYR A 45 -4.26 -10.53 20.40
N VAL A 46 -2.96 -10.66 20.13
CA VAL A 46 -2.42 -11.70 19.25
C VAL A 46 -2.70 -13.09 19.83
N ALA A 47 -2.62 -13.28 21.15
CA ALA A 47 -2.98 -14.54 21.79
C ALA A 47 -4.47 -14.90 21.60
N LYS A 48 -5.35 -13.90 21.56
CA LYS A 48 -6.79 -14.08 21.31
C LYS A 48 -7.08 -14.40 19.84
N VAL A 49 -6.38 -13.74 18.93
CA VAL A 49 -6.50 -13.97 17.47
C VAL A 49 -5.89 -15.31 17.05
N LYS A 50 -4.76 -15.70 17.65
CA LYS A 50 -4.10 -16.99 17.39
C LYS A 50 -4.94 -18.20 17.84
N LYS A 51 -5.92 -18.00 18.73
CA LYS A 51 -6.91 -19.04 19.08
C LYS A 51 -8.03 -19.17 18.05
N THR A 52 -8.29 -18.14 17.25
CA THR A 52 -9.42 -18.10 16.30
C THR A 52 -8.97 -18.32 14.86
N LEU A 53 -7.72 -17.98 14.52
CA LEU A 53 -7.10 -18.35 13.26
C LEU A 53 -6.16 -19.53 13.47
N ASP A 54 -6.38 -20.62 12.72
CA ASP A 54 -5.38 -21.66 12.46
C ASP A 54 -4.21 -21.02 11.70
N MET A 55 -3.38 -20.28 12.42
CA MET A 55 -2.21 -19.65 11.86
C MET A 55 -1.21 -20.76 11.56
N PRO A 56 -0.84 -21.01 10.29
CA PRO A 56 0.17 -22.00 9.98
C PRO A 56 1.44 -21.66 10.74
N LEU A 57 2.12 -22.69 11.26
CA LEU A 57 3.32 -22.52 12.08
C LEU A 57 4.28 -21.60 11.33
N LEU A 58 4.57 -20.42 11.91
CA LEU A 58 5.51 -19.49 11.29
C LEU A 58 6.84 -20.22 11.11
N PRO A 59 7.41 -20.19 9.90
CA PRO A 59 8.57 -21.00 9.56
C PRO A 59 9.77 -20.55 10.40
N LYS A 60 10.69 -21.47 10.75
CA LYS A 60 11.80 -21.19 11.69
C LYS A 60 12.63 -20.02 11.15
N THR A 61 13.29 -19.26 12.02
CA THR A 61 13.98 -17.98 11.71
C THR A 61 14.84 -17.96 10.43
N GLY A 62 15.42 -19.09 10.01
CA GLY A 62 16.12 -19.22 8.73
C GLY A 62 15.23 -19.13 7.48
N GLU A 63 14.01 -19.66 7.54
CA GLU A 63 13.02 -19.67 6.46
C GLU A 63 12.28 -18.32 6.32
N MET A 64 12.14 -17.56 7.42
CA MET A 64 11.65 -16.17 7.39
C MET A 64 12.54 -15.27 6.52
N ARG A 65 13.85 -15.52 6.51
CA ARG A 65 14.81 -14.79 5.69
C ARG A 65 14.67 -15.11 4.20
N PHE A 66 14.27 -16.35 3.88
CA PHE A 66 13.94 -16.76 2.52
C PHE A 66 12.62 -16.13 2.06
N LEU A 67 11.58 -16.15 2.90
CA LEU A 67 10.32 -15.46 2.62
C LEU A 67 10.54 -13.97 2.39
N ALA A 68 11.28 -13.29 3.27
CA ALA A 68 11.55 -11.87 3.14
C ALA A 68 12.24 -11.54 1.81
N LYS A 69 13.24 -12.33 1.40
CA LYS A 69 13.89 -12.18 0.09
C LYS A 69 12.93 -12.46 -1.08
N HIS A 70 12.11 -13.50 -0.96
CA HIS A 70 11.16 -13.88 -2.00
C HIS A 70 10.09 -12.81 -2.21
N TYR A 71 9.46 -12.34 -1.12
CA TYR A 71 8.46 -11.28 -1.17
C TYR A 71 9.03 -9.92 -1.55
N TYR A 72 10.26 -9.60 -1.13
CA TYR A 72 10.96 -8.40 -1.58
C TYR A 72 11.19 -8.44 -3.10
N ASN A 73 11.72 -9.54 -3.63
CA ASN A 73 11.95 -9.67 -5.07
C ASN A 73 10.64 -9.68 -5.87
N ALA A 74 9.60 -10.35 -5.37
CA ALA A 74 8.27 -10.32 -6.00
C ALA A 74 7.68 -8.90 -5.99
N GLY A 75 7.80 -8.18 -4.87
CA GLY A 75 7.32 -6.81 -4.72
C GLY A 75 8.06 -5.83 -5.64
N VAL A 76 9.39 -5.89 -5.68
CA VAL A 76 10.20 -5.04 -6.57
C VAL A 76 9.87 -5.33 -8.04
N LYS A 77 9.81 -6.61 -8.42
CA LYS A 77 9.50 -7.01 -9.80
C LYS A 77 8.10 -6.55 -10.23
N ASN A 78 7.08 -6.72 -9.38
CA ASN A 78 5.73 -6.26 -9.67
C ASN A 78 5.64 -4.73 -9.72
N THR A 79 6.33 -4.01 -8.83
CA THR A 79 6.28 -2.54 -8.81
C THR A 79 6.91 -1.95 -10.06
N VAL A 80 8.07 -2.47 -10.47
CA VAL A 80 8.71 -2.05 -11.74
C VAL A 80 7.84 -2.40 -12.94
N HIS A 81 7.21 -3.58 -12.94
CA HIS A 81 6.29 -3.97 -14.01
C HIS A 81 5.03 -3.08 -14.06
N PHE A 82 4.49 -2.71 -12.91
CA PHE A 82 3.38 -1.76 -12.81
C PHE A 82 3.77 -0.39 -13.36
N VAL A 83 4.94 0.14 -12.98
CA VAL A 83 5.46 1.42 -13.49
C VAL A 83 5.68 1.35 -15.00
N TYR A 84 6.19 0.23 -15.51
CA TYR A 84 6.34 0.00 -16.94
C TYR A 84 4.99 -0.03 -17.69
N MET A 85 3.95 -0.58 -17.05
CA MET A 85 2.59 -0.67 -17.62
C MET A 85 1.73 0.58 -17.38
N LEU A 86 2.17 1.53 -16.52
CA LEU A 86 1.44 2.78 -16.24
C LEU A 86 1.04 3.57 -17.51
N PRO A 87 1.89 3.71 -18.55
CA PRO A 87 1.50 4.41 -19.77
C PRO A 87 0.33 3.72 -20.49
N CYS A 88 0.29 2.38 -20.48
CA CYS A 88 -0.80 1.61 -21.08
C CYS A 88 -2.10 1.78 -20.29
N TYR A 89 -2.03 1.73 -18.95
CA TYR A 89 -3.18 1.98 -18.08
C TYR A 89 -3.70 3.42 -18.22
N ALA A 90 -2.80 4.40 -18.30
CA ALA A 90 -3.16 5.80 -18.51
C ALA A 90 -3.85 6.01 -19.88
N GLY A 91 -3.32 5.40 -20.94
CA GLY A 91 -3.93 5.46 -22.28
C GLY A 91 -5.32 4.82 -22.32
N GLN A 92 -5.51 3.67 -21.68
CA GLN A 92 -6.82 3.02 -21.57
C GLN A 92 -7.82 3.84 -20.76
N MET A 93 -7.38 4.43 -19.64
CA MET A 93 -8.21 5.32 -18.81
C MET A 93 -8.62 6.57 -19.58
N MET A 94 -7.69 7.17 -20.33
CA MET A 94 -7.95 8.37 -21.14
C MET A 94 -8.91 8.06 -22.30
N LYS A 95 -8.79 6.88 -22.92
CA LYS A 95 -9.74 6.43 -23.94
C LYS A 95 -11.14 6.24 -23.35
N LYS A 96 -11.27 5.56 -22.21
CA LYS A 96 -12.56 5.40 -21.51
C LYS A 96 -13.19 6.75 -21.11
N ALA A 97 -12.37 7.69 -20.64
CA ALA A 97 -12.86 9.02 -20.32
C ALA A 97 -13.40 9.76 -21.56
N LYS A 98 -12.68 9.67 -22.69
CA LYS A 98 -13.15 10.23 -23.96
C LYS A 98 -14.44 9.56 -24.46
N ASP A 99 -14.52 8.24 -24.38
CA ASP A 99 -15.69 7.48 -24.83
C ASP A 99 -16.92 7.84 -23.97
N ALA A 100 -16.75 7.98 -22.64
CA ALA A 100 -17.82 8.40 -21.73
C ALA A 100 -18.29 9.85 -21.97
N ILE A 101 -17.37 10.78 -22.28
CA ILE A 101 -17.71 12.16 -22.62
C ILE A 101 -18.46 12.21 -23.95
N THR A 102 -18.02 11.46 -24.95
CA THR A 102 -18.70 11.39 -26.26
C THR A 102 -20.11 10.81 -26.10
N GLN A 103 -20.25 9.72 -25.35
CA GLN A 103 -21.54 9.07 -25.09
C GLN A 103 -22.53 9.94 -24.29
N SER A 104 -22.03 10.88 -23.49
CA SER A 104 -22.89 11.83 -22.74
C SER A 104 -23.19 13.11 -23.52
N THR A 105 -22.43 13.41 -24.57
CA THR A 105 -22.61 14.59 -25.42
C THR A 105 -23.50 14.29 -26.63
N GLU A 106 -23.54 13.04 -27.09
CA GLU A 106 -24.51 12.61 -28.10
C GLU A 106 -25.93 12.59 -27.52
N PRO A 107 -26.90 13.33 -28.08
CA PRO A 107 -28.29 13.18 -27.68
C PRO A 107 -28.73 11.76 -28.04
N LYS A 108 -29.42 11.07 -27.12
CA LYS A 108 -30.09 9.80 -27.42
C LYS A 108 -30.99 10.01 -28.64
N ALA A 109 -30.51 9.64 -29.82
CA ALA A 109 -31.36 9.56 -31.00
C ALA A 109 -32.42 8.50 -30.68
N ASN A 110 -33.66 8.99 -30.57
CA ASN A 110 -34.85 8.18 -30.44
C ASN A 110 -34.78 6.98 -31.39
N ASN A 111 -34.82 5.76 -30.84
CA ASN A 111 -35.35 4.61 -31.55
C ASN A 111 -36.86 4.62 -31.31
N PRO A 112 -37.72 5.02 -32.29
CA PRO A 112 -39.10 4.61 -32.25
C PRO A 112 -39.19 3.11 -32.57
N LYS A 113 -40.20 2.49 -31.96
CA LYS A 113 -40.57 1.07 -32.05
C LYS A 113 -40.74 0.57 -33.48
#